data_AF-A0A1F9C9N9-F1
#
_entry.id   AF-A0A1F9C9N9-F1
#
_cell.length_a   1.000
_cell.length_b   1.000
_cell.length_c   1.000
_cell.angle_alpha   90.00
_cell.angle_beta   90.00
_cell.angle_gamma   90.00
#
_symmetry.space_group_name_H-M   'P 1'
#
loop_
_entity.id
_entity.type
_entity.pdbx_description
1 polymer ?
#
loop_
_entity_poly.entity_id
_entity_poly.type
_entity_poly.pdbx_seq_one_letter_code
_entity_poly.pdbx_strand_id
1 'polypeptide(L)'
;MLRKPYLYILCLLLLSLLLWGCPKKVEIVPPEKLDFVNPINKLLENFSASESLHAKASIRIETVREGEGMNFLLNGVLLYQKPDKFRLLGYHPLGMGIFDFFYRDGEFFLLVPSQKKAYVGEVSQLQEVMAKAGEIRISSEKAEGGEIPNRVQIELVEKETRIELRLKGMTVNLPLPEDSFQWSVPEGVEVRSIDRLLKGKKRR
;
A
#
# COMPACT_ATOMS: atom_id res chain seq x y z
N MET A 1 -37.68 46.16 54.69
CA MET A 1 -36.51 45.32 54.38
C MET A 1 -36.83 43.86 54.71
N LEU A 2 -37.41 43.08 53.79
CA LEU A 2 -37.56 41.63 53.93
C LEU A 2 -36.60 40.97 52.91
N ARG A 3 -35.40 40.60 53.36
CA ARG A 3 -34.49 39.76 52.57
C ARG A 3 -35.11 38.37 52.51
N LYS A 4 -35.67 37.98 51.36
CA LYS A 4 -36.31 36.67 51.17
C LYS A 4 -35.25 35.57 51.29
N PRO A 5 -35.26 34.73 52.34
CA PRO A 5 -34.21 33.73 52.61
C PRO A 5 -34.11 32.67 51.51
N TYR A 6 -35.19 32.47 50.74
CA TYR A 6 -35.25 31.55 49.62
C TYR A 6 -34.24 31.84 48.50
N LEU A 7 -33.87 33.11 48.28
CA LEU A 7 -32.90 33.46 47.24
C LEU A 7 -31.49 32.95 47.57
N TYR A 8 -31.12 32.98 48.86
CA TYR A 8 -29.83 32.48 49.33
C TYR A 8 -29.75 30.96 49.26
N ILE A 9 -30.85 30.27 49.58
CA ILE A 9 -30.93 28.80 49.47
C ILE A 9 -30.82 28.37 48.01
N LEU A 10 -31.51 29.06 47.09
CA LEU A 10 -31.42 28.76 45.66
C LEU A 10 -30.01 29.00 45.11
N CYS A 11 -29.35 30.10 45.50
CA CYS A 11 -27.96 30.37 45.12
C CYS A 11 -26.99 29.31 45.66
N LEU A 12 -27.15 28.85 46.91
CA LEU A 12 -26.33 27.78 47.49
C LEU A 12 -26.51 26.45 46.75
N LEU A 13 -27.74 26.10 46.38
CA LEU A 13 -28.05 24.91 45.58
C LEU A 13 -27.40 24.96 44.20
N LEU A 14 -27.51 26.10 43.50
CA LEU A 14 -26.88 26.31 42.20
C LEU A 14 -25.34 26.28 42.28
N LEU A 15 -24.75 26.85 43.34
CA LEU A 15 -23.30 26.79 43.57
C LEU A 15 -22.83 25.35 43.78
N SER A 16 -23.61 24.55 44.52
CA SER A 16 -23.26 23.15 44.79
C SER A 16 -23.28 22.28 43.52
N LEU A 17 -24.19 22.55 42.59
CA LEU A 17 -24.27 21.86 41.29
C LEU A 17 -23.08 22.19 40.38
N LEU A 18 -22.57 23.43 40.44
CA LEU A 18 -21.42 23.85 39.64
C LEU A 18 -20.09 23.29 40.18
N LEU A 19 -20.00 22.99 41.48
CA LEU A 19 -18.79 22.48 42.12
C LEU A 19 -18.63 20.95 42.05
N TRP A 20 -19.64 20.21 41.60
CA TRP A 20 -19.57 18.74 41.43
C TRP A 20 -19.08 18.26 40.07
N GLY A 21 -18.82 19.17 39.13
CA GLY A 21 -18.30 18.82 37.80
C GLY A 21 -16.78 18.90 37.71
N CYS A 22 -16.04 17.94 38.27
CA CYS A 22 -14.65 17.74 37.88
C CYS A 22 -14.62 16.81 36.65
N PRO A 23 -14.32 17.30 35.43
CA PRO A 23 -14.18 16.42 34.28
C PRO A 23 -13.00 15.48 34.55
N LYS A 24 -13.31 14.19 34.72
CA LYS A 24 -12.32 13.13 34.88
C LYS A 24 -11.39 13.18 33.66
N LYS A 25 -10.12 13.51 33.89
CA LYS A 25 -9.10 13.57 32.84
C LYS A 25 -9.05 12.19 32.19
N VAL A 26 -9.61 12.09 31.00
CA VAL A 26 -9.52 10.88 30.18
C VAL A 26 -8.07 10.79 29.75
N GLU A 27 -7.33 9.85 30.33
CA GLU A 27 -6.03 9.47 29.80
C GLU A 27 -6.27 8.86 28.43
N ILE A 28 -6.03 9.67 27.39
CA ILE A 28 -5.94 9.20 26.02
C ILE A 28 -4.66 8.37 25.99
N VAL A 29 -4.80 7.06 26.19
CA VAL A 29 -3.70 6.11 25.96
C VAL A 29 -3.28 6.30 24.50
N PRO A 30 -2.03 6.73 24.22
CA PRO A 30 -1.56 6.85 22.85
C PRO A 30 -1.72 5.47 22.19
N PRO A 31 -2.34 5.39 21.01
CA PRO A 31 -2.49 4.10 20.33
C PRO A 31 -1.10 3.46 20.21
N GLU A 32 -1.00 2.22 20.67
CA GLU A 32 0.20 1.41 20.58
C GLU A 32 0.63 1.38 19.11
N LYS A 33 1.85 1.86 18.86
CA LYS A 33 2.37 2.04 17.51
C LYS A 33 2.68 0.64 16.98
N LEU A 34 1.74 0.05 16.24
CA LEU A 34 1.94 -1.24 15.59
C LEU A 34 3.27 -1.23 14.84
N ASP A 35 4.12 -2.22 15.11
CA ASP A 35 5.38 -2.41 14.39
C ASP A 35 5.08 -2.45 12.89
N PHE A 36 5.68 -1.55 12.13
CA PHE A 36 5.46 -1.45 10.70
C PHE A 36 5.98 -2.72 10.02
N VAL A 37 5.06 -3.63 9.66
CA VAL A 37 5.40 -4.82 8.85
C VAL A 37 5.54 -4.36 7.40
N ASN A 38 6.75 -4.50 6.85
CA ASN A 38 7.03 -4.14 5.46
C ASN A 38 6.08 -4.91 4.50
N PRO A 39 5.15 -4.22 3.79
CA PRO A 39 4.19 -4.88 2.91
C PRO A 39 4.84 -5.69 1.79
N ILE A 40 6.06 -5.32 1.37
CA ILE A 40 6.81 -6.10 0.37
C ILE A 40 7.13 -7.49 0.90
N ASN A 41 7.56 -7.63 2.16
CA ASN A 41 7.88 -8.94 2.74
C ASN A 41 6.63 -9.82 2.76
N LYS A 42 5.50 -9.28 3.21
CA LYS A 42 4.21 -9.98 3.21
C LYS A 42 3.76 -10.36 1.79
N LEU A 43 4.08 -9.53 0.79
CA LEU A 43 3.84 -9.88 -0.61
C LEU A 43 4.71 -11.07 -1.06
N LEU A 44 6.01 -11.04 -0.76
CA LEU A 44 6.97 -12.09 -1.13
C LEU A 44 6.68 -13.43 -0.44
N GLU A 45 6.25 -13.39 0.83
CA GLU A 45 5.86 -14.57 1.61
C GLU A 45 4.80 -15.42 0.90
N ASN A 46 3.89 -14.79 0.15
CA ASN A 46 2.87 -15.49 -0.64
C ASN A 46 3.46 -16.46 -1.67
N PHE A 47 4.69 -16.21 -2.11
CA PHE A 47 5.38 -17.00 -3.14
C PHE A 47 6.53 -17.85 -2.58
N SER A 48 6.79 -17.77 -1.27
CA SER A 48 7.94 -18.42 -0.61
C SER A 48 7.97 -19.95 -0.72
N ALA A 49 6.85 -20.59 -1.08
CA ALA A 49 6.79 -22.02 -1.35
C ALA A 49 7.50 -22.43 -2.65
N SER A 50 7.86 -21.48 -3.53
CA SER A 50 8.62 -21.75 -4.75
C SER A 50 10.02 -21.12 -4.73
N GLU A 51 10.95 -21.74 -5.45
CA GLU A 51 12.27 -21.15 -5.76
C GLU A 51 12.16 -20.09 -6.85
N SER A 52 11.25 -20.31 -7.80
CA SER A 52 10.92 -19.36 -8.86
C SER A 52 9.46 -19.50 -9.28
N LEU A 53 8.90 -18.41 -9.83
CA LEU A 53 7.57 -18.38 -10.39
C LEU A 53 7.56 -17.46 -11.62
N HIS A 54 6.93 -17.93 -12.69
CA HIS A 54 6.51 -17.12 -13.82
C HIS A 54 5.02 -17.32 -14.04
N ALA A 55 4.25 -16.23 -14.06
CA ALA A 55 2.81 -16.28 -14.26
C ALA A 55 2.32 -15.13 -15.13
N LYS A 56 1.26 -15.38 -15.90
CA LYS A 56 0.45 -14.29 -16.47
C LYS A 56 -0.43 -13.73 -15.35
N ALA A 57 -0.55 -12.41 -15.30
CA ALA A 57 -1.39 -11.71 -14.34
C ALA A 57 -2.51 -10.96 -15.06
N SER A 58 -3.73 -11.02 -14.52
CA SER A 58 -4.77 -10.02 -14.78
C SER A 58 -4.82 -9.10 -13.58
N ILE A 59 -4.58 -7.82 -13.82
CA ILE A 59 -4.43 -6.81 -12.77
C ILE A 59 -5.66 -5.91 -12.83
N ARG A 60 -6.44 -5.87 -11.76
CA ARG A 60 -7.54 -4.93 -11.59
C ARG A 60 -7.16 -3.90 -10.55
N ILE A 61 -7.30 -2.62 -10.88
CA ILE A 61 -7.04 -1.50 -9.95
C ILE A 61 -8.32 -0.69 -9.84
N GLU A 62 -8.89 -0.68 -8.65
CA GLU A 62 -10.02 0.16 -8.27
C GLU A 62 -9.48 1.26 -7.35
N THR A 63 -9.76 2.53 -7.62
CA THR A 63 -9.23 3.66 -6.82
C THR A 63 -10.21 4.82 -6.85
N VAL A 64 -10.31 5.57 -5.75
CA VAL A 64 -11.09 6.82 -5.73
C VAL A 64 -10.14 8.01 -5.86
N ARG A 65 -10.39 8.87 -6.85
CA ARG A 65 -9.65 10.12 -7.04
C ARG A 65 -10.61 11.27 -7.18
N GLU A 66 -10.42 12.30 -6.34
CA GLU A 66 -11.26 13.51 -6.36
C GLU A 66 -12.76 13.21 -6.17
N GLY A 67 -13.09 12.13 -5.46
CA GLY A 67 -14.46 11.67 -5.24
C GLY A 67 -15.01 10.77 -6.35
N GLU A 68 -14.26 10.57 -7.44
CA GLU A 68 -14.66 9.71 -8.56
C GLU A 68 -13.99 8.33 -8.47
N GLY A 69 -14.81 7.29 -8.58
CA GLY A 69 -14.34 5.91 -8.65
C GLY A 69 -13.76 5.60 -10.04
N MET A 70 -12.53 5.12 -10.08
CA MET A 70 -11.83 4.70 -11.29
C MET A 70 -11.54 3.20 -11.23
N ASN A 71 -11.72 2.51 -12.36
CA ASN A 71 -11.38 1.09 -12.50
C ASN A 71 -10.47 0.89 -13.73
N PHE A 72 -9.35 0.21 -13.52
CA PHE A 72 -8.40 -0.12 -14.56
C PHE A 72 -8.22 -1.63 -14.64
N LEU A 73 -8.28 -2.17 -15.85
CA LEU A 73 -7.97 -3.56 -16.15
C LEU A 73 -6.71 -3.62 -17.00
N LEU A 74 -5.70 -4.31 -16.51
CA LEU A 74 -4.41 -4.48 -17.18
C LEU A 74 -4.09 -5.98 -17.34
N ASN A 75 -3.35 -6.28 -18.39
CA ASN A 75 -2.64 -7.55 -18.52
C ASN A 75 -1.29 -7.41 -17.83
N GLY A 76 -0.68 -8.52 -17.43
CA GLY A 76 0.62 -8.48 -16.79
C GLY A 76 1.37 -9.79 -16.79
N VAL A 77 2.62 -9.69 -16.37
CA VAL A 77 3.50 -10.84 -16.10
C VAL A 77 4.07 -10.64 -14.71
N LEU A 78 3.97 -11.67 -13.88
CA LEU A 78 4.55 -11.73 -12.55
C LEU A 78 5.71 -12.72 -12.56
N LEU A 79 6.86 -12.25 -12.10
CA LEU A 79 8.05 -13.04 -11.86
C LEU A 79 8.40 -12.96 -10.38
N TYR A 80 8.76 -14.11 -9.81
CA TYR A 80 9.35 -14.19 -8.48
C TYR A 80 10.52 -15.16 -8.50
N GLN A 81 11.56 -14.87 -7.73
CA GLN A 81 12.68 -15.76 -7.51
C GLN A 81 13.22 -15.54 -6.10
N LYS A 82 13.52 -16.64 -5.39
CA LYS A 82 14.19 -16.56 -4.10
C LYS A 82 15.59 -15.93 -4.22
N PRO A 83 16.09 -15.30 -3.15
CA PRO A 83 15.41 -15.09 -1.87
C PRO A 83 14.33 -14.00 -1.91
N ASP A 84 14.53 -12.95 -2.71
CA ASP A 84 13.75 -11.71 -2.57
C ASP A 84 13.63 -10.93 -3.89
N LYS A 85 13.54 -11.62 -5.03
CA LYS A 85 13.36 -11.01 -6.35
C LYS A 85 11.90 -11.08 -6.77
N PHE A 86 11.34 -9.95 -7.16
CA PHE A 86 9.96 -9.86 -7.63
C PHE A 86 9.87 -8.85 -8.76
N ARG A 87 9.11 -9.17 -9.81
CA ARG A 87 8.82 -8.25 -10.92
C ARG A 87 7.37 -8.39 -11.35
N LEU A 88 6.70 -7.26 -11.53
CA LEU A 88 5.36 -7.16 -12.06
C LEU A 88 5.37 -6.18 -13.24
N LEU A 89 5.15 -6.73 -14.42
CA LEU A 89 4.98 -5.96 -15.64
C LEU A 89 3.48 -5.74 -15.85
N GLY A 90 3.07 -4.49 -16.07
CA GLY A 90 1.70 -4.10 -16.34
C GLY A 90 1.55 -3.53 -17.75
N TYR A 91 0.60 -4.06 -18.51
CA TYR A 91 0.30 -3.68 -19.89
C TYR A 91 -1.17 -3.31 -20.04
N HIS A 92 -1.43 -2.31 -20.88
CA HIS A 92 -2.75 -2.06 -21.41
C HIS A 92 -3.27 -3.31 -22.14
N PRO A 93 -4.58 -3.57 -22.19
CA PRO A 93 -5.14 -4.68 -22.97
C PRO A 93 -4.70 -4.74 -24.45
N LEU A 94 -4.29 -3.59 -25.01
CA LEU A 94 -3.74 -3.47 -26.38
C LEU A 94 -2.22 -3.72 -26.48
N GLY A 95 -1.55 -4.13 -25.40
CA GLY A 95 -0.12 -4.48 -25.38
C GLY A 95 0.86 -3.35 -25.02
N MET A 96 0.38 -2.11 -24.85
CA MET A 96 1.25 -1.00 -24.43
C MET A 96 1.71 -1.14 -22.98
N GLY A 97 3.01 -0.98 -22.71
CA GLY A 97 3.54 -1.00 -21.33
C GLY A 97 3.05 0.18 -20.50
N ILE A 98 2.44 -0.09 -19.35
CA ILE A 98 1.94 0.91 -18.40
C ILE A 98 2.91 1.11 -17.25
N PHE A 99 3.45 0.01 -16.72
CA PHE A 99 4.50 0.06 -15.71
C PHE A 99 5.36 -1.20 -15.75
N ASP A 100 6.57 -1.06 -15.22
CA ASP A 100 7.46 -2.17 -14.90
C ASP A 100 7.94 -1.96 -13.48
N PHE A 101 7.42 -2.79 -12.58
CA PHE A 101 7.76 -2.78 -11.16
C PHE A 101 8.70 -3.94 -10.91
N PHE A 102 9.84 -3.70 -10.28
CA PHE A 102 10.63 -4.81 -9.73
C PHE A 102 11.33 -4.44 -8.43
N TYR A 103 11.57 -5.47 -7.64
CA TYR A 103 12.21 -5.45 -6.35
C TYR A 103 13.29 -6.54 -6.32
N ARG A 104 14.46 -6.22 -5.79
CA ARG A 104 15.59 -7.14 -5.67
C ARG A 104 16.54 -6.65 -4.59
N ASP A 105 16.96 -7.52 -3.68
CA ASP A 105 18.03 -7.26 -2.70
C ASP A 105 17.79 -5.96 -1.89
N GLY A 106 16.53 -5.65 -1.53
CA GLY A 106 16.16 -4.42 -0.83
C GLY A 106 16.04 -3.17 -1.71
N GLU A 107 16.35 -3.25 -3.00
CA GLU A 107 16.18 -2.16 -3.96
C GLU A 107 14.81 -2.23 -4.63
N PHE A 108 14.26 -1.04 -4.91
CA PHE A 108 12.96 -0.85 -5.53
C PHE A 108 13.10 -0.06 -6.82
N PHE A 109 12.35 -0.49 -7.84
CA PHE A 109 12.30 0.18 -9.13
C PHE A 109 10.88 0.19 -9.70
N LEU A 110 10.47 1.34 -10.21
CA LEU A 110 9.22 1.51 -10.93
C LEU A 110 9.43 2.37 -12.17
N LEU A 111 9.33 1.76 -13.34
CA LEU A 111 9.21 2.47 -14.61
C LEU A 111 7.75 2.81 -14.89
N VAL A 112 7.51 4.05 -15.32
CA VAL A 112 6.24 4.47 -15.91
C VAL A 112 6.53 5.02 -17.31
N PRO A 113 6.44 4.17 -18.37
CA PRO A 113 6.87 4.53 -19.72
C PRO A 113 6.16 5.78 -20.27
N SER A 114 4.85 5.91 -20.04
CA SER A 114 4.05 7.05 -20.50
C SER A 114 4.51 8.39 -19.93
N GLN A 115 5.18 8.38 -18.79
CA GLN A 115 5.73 9.57 -18.16
C GLN A 115 7.22 9.78 -18.48
N LYS A 116 7.86 8.83 -19.18
CA LYS A 116 9.32 8.75 -19.35
C LYS A 116 10.05 8.90 -18.01
N LYS A 117 9.55 8.22 -16.97
CA LYS A 117 10.10 8.31 -15.61
C LYS A 117 10.34 6.95 -15.02
N ALA A 118 11.48 6.80 -14.36
CA ALA A 118 11.77 5.69 -13.46
C ALA A 118 11.93 6.23 -12.04
N TYR A 119 11.38 5.51 -11.07
CA TYR A 119 11.53 5.79 -9.65
C TYR A 119 12.36 4.69 -9.02
N VAL A 120 13.44 5.07 -8.34
CA VAL A 120 14.40 4.13 -7.74
C VAL A 120 14.66 4.50 -6.29
N GLY A 121 14.91 3.52 -5.44
CA GLY A 121 15.27 3.74 -4.05
C GLY A 121 15.35 2.45 -3.27
N GLU A 122 15.70 2.59 -2.00
CA GLU A 122 15.75 1.46 -1.08
C GLU A 122 14.37 1.19 -0.46
N VAL A 123 14.16 -0.05 -0.04
CA VAL A 123 12.93 -0.45 0.65
C VAL A 123 12.74 0.36 1.93
N SER A 124 13.81 0.73 2.63
CA SER A 124 13.82 1.60 3.82
C SER A 124 13.12 2.94 3.55
N GLN A 125 13.44 3.58 2.43
CA GLN A 125 12.81 4.81 1.95
C GLN A 125 11.34 4.57 1.57
N LEU A 126 11.06 3.42 0.95
CA LEU A 126 9.69 3.01 0.67
C LEU A 126 8.87 2.82 1.95
N GLN A 127 9.45 2.38 3.07
CA GLN A 127 8.71 2.24 4.33
C GLN A 127 8.20 3.60 4.84
N GLU A 128 9.04 4.63 4.81
CA GLU A 128 8.61 5.99 5.19
C GLU A 128 7.51 6.54 4.27
N VAL A 129 7.60 6.19 2.99
CA VAL A 129 6.63 6.54 1.95
C VAL A 129 5.32 5.78 2.22
N MET A 130 5.35 4.46 2.40
CA MET A 130 4.19 3.61 2.70
C MET A 130 3.52 4.01 4.03
N ALA A 131 4.30 4.34 5.06
CA ALA A 131 3.76 4.84 6.33
C ALA A 131 2.95 6.14 6.16
N LYS A 132 3.23 6.96 5.14
CA LYS A 132 2.44 8.15 4.78
C LYS A 132 1.26 7.81 3.87
N ALA A 133 1.29 6.67 3.19
CA ALA A 133 0.21 6.21 2.31
C ALA A 133 -0.98 5.67 3.11
N GLY A 134 -0.73 5.19 4.34
CA GLY A 134 -1.74 4.64 5.23
C GLY A 134 -1.57 3.13 5.47
N GLU A 135 -2.61 2.50 6.01
CA GLU A 135 -2.70 1.05 6.18
C GLU A 135 -2.71 0.33 4.83
N ILE A 136 -1.80 -0.64 4.68
CA ILE A 136 -1.70 -1.53 3.52
C ILE A 136 -2.06 -2.95 3.95
N ARG A 137 -3.16 -3.48 3.42
CA ARG A 137 -3.60 -4.85 3.67
C ARG A 137 -3.27 -5.72 2.47
N ILE A 138 -2.62 -6.85 2.72
CA ILE A 138 -2.33 -7.86 1.70
C ILE A 138 -3.02 -9.15 2.13
N SER A 139 -3.80 -9.72 1.22
CA SER A 139 -4.42 -11.03 1.36
C SER A 139 -4.20 -11.85 0.10
N SER A 140 -4.25 -13.17 0.23
CA SER A 140 -4.06 -14.08 -0.88
C SER A 140 -5.01 -15.26 -0.77
N GLU A 141 -5.37 -15.80 -1.92
CA GLU A 141 -6.26 -16.95 -2.07
C GLU A 141 -5.52 -18.00 -2.90
N LYS A 142 -5.56 -19.25 -2.43
CA LYS A 142 -4.91 -20.40 -3.08
C LYS A 142 -5.95 -21.22 -3.81
N ALA A 143 -5.55 -21.78 -4.96
CA ALA A 143 -6.35 -22.80 -5.61
C ALA A 143 -6.37 -24.06 -4.74
N GLU A 144 -7.43 -24.86 -4.86
CA GLU A 144 -7.55 -26.15 -4.19
C GLU A 144 -6.34 -27.04 -4.55
N GLY A 145 -5.61 -27.52 -3.54
CA GLY A 145 -4.39 -28.32 -3.71
C GLY A 145 -3.12 -27.56 -4.14
N GLY A 146 -3.16 -26.22 -4.26
CA GLY A 146 -2.01 -25.40 -4.64
C GLY A 146 -1.36 -24.68 -3.45
N GLU A 147 -0.03 -24.65 -3.38
CA GLU A 147 0.70 -23.90 -2.36
C GLU A 147 0.89 -22.42 -2.72
N ILE A 148 0.90 -22.12 -4.02
CA ILE A 148 1.05 -20.79 -4.60
C ILE A 148 -0.33 -20.17 -4.83
N PRO A 149 -0.56 -18.91 -4.42
CA PRO A 149 -1.86 -18.27 -4.61
C PRO A 149 -2.15 -18.01 -6.07
N ASN A 150 -3.41 -18.21 -6.46
CA ASN A 150 -3.92 -17.81 -7.77
C ASN A 150 -4.47 -16.37 -7.75
N ARG A 151 -4.65 -15.79 -6.56
CA ARG A 151 -5.12 -14.42 -6.39
C ARG A 151 -4.41 -13.75 -5.22
N VAL A 152 -3.96 -12.52 -5.45
CA VAL A 152 -3.40 -11.64 -4.41
C VAL A 152 -4.16 -10.33 -4.45
N GLN A 153 -4.56 -9.84 -3.29
CA GLN A 153 -5.28 -8.59 -3.13
C GLN A 153 -4.50 -7.66 -2.22
N ILE A 154 -4.31 -6.42 -2.67
CA ILE A 154 -3.57 -5.37 -1.99
C ILE A 154 -4.53 -4.18 -1.84
N GLU A 155 -4.78 -3.74 -0.61
CA GLU A 155 -5.64 -2.60 -0.31
C GLU A 155 -4.82 -1.50 0.37
N LEU A 156 -4.91 -0.29 -0.15
CA LEU A 156 -4.41 0.93 0.48
C LEU A 156 -5.63 1.67 1.02
N VAL A 157 -5.91 1.53 2.32
CA VAL A 157 -7.20 1.87 2.93
C VAL A 157 -7.52 3.37 2.77
N GLU A 158 -6.57 4.23 3.11
CA GLU A 158 -6.70 5.69 3.12
C GLU A 158 -6.65 6.30 1.71
N LYS A 159 -6.22 5.51 0.72
CA LYS A 159 -6.26 5.88 -0.70
C LYS A 159 -7.47 5.29 -1.41
N GLU A 160 -8.33 4.58 -0.69
CA GLU A 160 -9.49 3.86 -1.25
C GLU A 160 -9.09 3.10 -2.52
N THR A 161 -7.91 2.46 -2.48
CA THR A 161 -7.31 1.82 -3.64
C THR A 161 -7.17 0.33 -3.38
N ARG A 162 -7.75 -0.47 -4.27
CA ARG A 162 -7.69 -1.93 -4.26
C ARG A 162 -7.04 -2.41 -5.55
N ILE A 163 -6.00 -3.22 -5.39
CA ILE A 163 -5.28 -3.88 -6.48
C ILE A 163 -5.50 -5.38 -6.33
N GLU A 164 -6.06 -6.01 -7.36
CA GLU A 164 -6.25 -7.45 -7.43
C GLU A 164 -5.39 -8.02 -8.55
N LEU A 165 -4.57 -9.01 -8.21
CA LEU A 165 -3.75 -9.79 -9.13
C LEU A 165 -4.37 -11.18 -9.25
N ARG A 166 -4.82 -11.57 -10.43
CA ARG A 166 -5.22 -12.95 -10.74
C ARG A 166 -4.15 -13.63 -11.59
N LEU A 167 -3.56 -14.68 -11.05
CA LEU A 167 -2.45 -15.40 -11.68
C LEU A 167 -2.98 -16.59 -12.48
N LYS A 168 -2.44 -16.78 -13.69
CA LYS A 168 -2.79 -17.85 -14.63
C LYS A 168 -1.55 -18.38 -15.33
N GLY A 169 -1.61 -19.65 -15.76
CA GLY A 169 -0.51 -20.29 -16.50
C GLY A 169 0.80 -20.28 -15.71
N MET A 170 0.72 -20.56 -14.40
CA MET A 170 1.87 -20.51 -13.50
C MET A 170 2.87 -21.61 -13.85
N THR A 171 4.12 -21.22 -13.96
CA THR A 171 5.28 -22.11 -14.12
C THR A 171 6.17 -21.92 -12.91
N VAL A 172 6.45 -23.01 -12.18
CA VAL A 172 7.07 -22.96 -10.85
C VAL A 172 8.39 -23.73 -10.86
N ASN A 173 9.41 -23.21 -10.18
CA ASN A 173 10.73 -23.83 -10.01
C ASN A 173 11.49 -24.11 -11.33
N LEU A 174 11.14 -23.40 -12.41
CA LEU A 174 11.95 -23.37 -13.62
C LEU A 174 12.93 -22.19 -13.58
N PRO A 175 14.14 -22.34 -14.13
CA PRO A 175 15.08 -21.23 -14.23
C PRO A 175 14.45 -20.09 -15.04
N LEU A 176 14.52 -18.88 -14.48
CA LEU A 176 14.15 -17.66 -15.18
C LEU A 176 15.35 -17.14 -15.98
N PRO A 177 15.13 -16.42 -17.09
CA PRO A 177 16.20 -15.73 -17.80
C PRO A 177 17.04 -14.84 -16.87
N GLU A 178 18.37 -14.81 -17.05
CA GLU A 178 19.29 -14.06 -16.17
C GLU A 178 19.04 -12.54 -16.16
N ASP A 179 18.42 -12.03 -17.21
CA ASP A 179 18.03 -10.64 -17.40
C ASP A 179 16.65 -10.31 -16.81
N SER A 180 15.92 -11.30 -16.28
CA SER A 180 14.56 -11.12 -15.72
C SER A 180 14.48 -10.09 -14.59
N PHE A 181 15.58 -9.90 -13.85
CA PHE A 181 15.71 -8.93 -12.77
C PHE A 181 16.89 -7.98 -12.99
N GLN A 182 17.29 -7.81 -14.26
CA GLN A 182 18.21 -6.77 -14.66
C GLN A 182 17.43 -5.53 -15.10
N TRP A 183 18.02 -4.38 -14.82
CA TRP A 183 17.43 -3.09 -15.12
C TRP A 183 18.36 -2.29 -16.00
N SER A 184 17.84 -1.88 -17.15
CA SER A 184 18.44 -0.92 -18.04
C SER A 184 17.48 0.25 -18.18
N VAL A 185 17.90 1.45 -17.76
CA VAL A 185 17.10 2.66 -17.95
C VAL A 185 16.98 2.91 -19.46
N PRO A 186 15.77 2.92 -20.03
CA PRO A 186 15.60 3.24 -21.44
C PRO A 186 16.05 4.66 -21.75
N GLU A 187 16.50 4.89 -22.99
CA GLU A 187 16.93 6.22 -23.43
C GLU A 187 15.80 7.26 -23.25
N GLY A 188 16.16 8.44 -22.73
CA GLY A 188 15.21 9.54 -22.50
C GLY A 188 14.30 9.36 -21.27
N VAL A 189 14.53 8.36 -20.42
CA VAL A 189 13.82 8.20 -19.15
C VAL A 189 14.53 8.98 -18.04
N GLU A 190 13.76 9.84 -17.36
CA GLU A 190 14.22 10.58 -16.18
C GLU A 190 14.18 9.67 -14.95
N VAL A 191 15.33 9.47 -14.29
CA VAL A 191 15.42 8.71 -13.04
C VAL A 191 15.20 9.63 -11.84
N ARG A 192 14.28 9.26 -10.96
CA ARG A 192 13.92 10.00 -9.73
C ARG A 192 14.02 9.10 -8.51
N SER A 193 14.28 9.70 -7.35
CA SER A 193 14.16 9.00 -6.07
C SER A 193 12.71 8.59 -5.77
N ILE A 194 12.54 7.44 -5.14
CA ILE A 194 11.25 6.88 -4.73
C ILE A 194 10.43 7.82 -3.83
N ASP A 195 11.09 8.68 -3.04
CA ASP A 195 10.46 9.69 -2.20
C ASP A 195 9.58 10.68 -2.99
N ARG A 196 9.82 10.79 -4.30
CA ARG A 196 9.04 11.64 -5.19
C ARG A 196 7.69 11.03 -5.58
N LEU A 197 7.46 9.72 -5.36
CA LEU A 197 6.16 9.09 -5.69
C LEU A 197 5.01 9.62 -4.84
N LEU A 198 5.23 9.88 -3.54
CA LEU A 198 4.20 10.34 -2.62
C LEU A 198 4.28 11.82 -2.25
N LYS A 199 5.31 12.52 -2.70
CA LYS A 199 5.32 14.00 -2.70
C LYS A 199 4.35 14.48 -3.77
N GLY A 200 3.05 14.34 -3.50
CA GLY A 200 2.01 14.99 -4.27
C GLY A 200 2.33 16.47 -4.41
N LYS A 201 2.03 17.04 -5.58
CA LYS A 201 2.06 18.50 -5.77
C LYS A 201 1.37 19.12 -4.55
N LYS A 202 2.11 19.90 -3.74
CA LYS A 202 1.47 20.84 -2.82
C LYS A 202 0.45 21.60 -3.67
N ARG A 203 -0.84 21.46 -3.35
CA ARG A 203 -1.87 22.35 -3.89
C ARG A 203 -1.36 23.77 -3.58
N ARG A 204 -0.99 24.50 -4.64
CA ARG A 204 -0.87 25.95 -4.58
C ARG A 204 -2.27 26.53 -4.62
#